data_AF-A0A9X1D546-F1
#
_entry.id   AF-A0A9X1D546-F1
#
_cell.length_a   1.000
_cell.length_b   1.000
_cell.length_c   1.000
_cell.angle_alpha   90.00
_cell.angle_beta   90.00
_cell.angle_gamma   90.00
#
_symmetry.space_group_name_H-M   'P 1'
#
loop_
_entity.id
_entity.type
_entity.pdbx_description
1 polymer ?
#
loop_
_entity_poly.entity_id
_entity_poly.type
_entity_poly.pdbx_seq_one_letter_code
_entity_poly.pdbx_strand_id
1 'polypeptide(L)'
;MPFIMPSQAQKHVTHNEALLALDVVVQLSVLDRHLAAPPPLPVEGDRYIVAAAATGGWTGKSGQVAAWQDGVWAFHIPVKGWLAWVADEQRIFAFDGTSWLDAVALGINPASMVGVNTTADATNRLAVKSQAVLFDNQGAGQQVKINKAAAGDNASLLYQTGYSGRAEFGLAGDDDWHVKVSPDGSAWTEALKISRTDGRVLLPAGLTLTDQNQAVARRHVRELLTANRTYYVRTDGSNSNTGLVNNAGGAFLTIQKAVDTVAALDLSIYHATIQVGAGTYADAVLFKSYVGTGPITIQGDLITPSNVTSSLTTGFNFSAINVTGRWRVAGMKLTNTGNFIAGVYCENSAVEWSNIEFGAFSGTSSVHLQVGFGGILKSYGNYSISGGAVAHIYATLGAVISNIGRTITITGTPAFSNWFAGIFSGSLLQINGNTFSGTATGTRYSVTTNSVIDTNGGGASYLPGGTSGSAATGGQYV
;
A
#
# COMPACT_ATOMS: atom_id res chain seq x y z
N MET A 1 -19.86 -8.54 80.42
CA MET A 1 -19.18 -9.75 80.98
C MET A 1 -19.48 -9.94 82.47
N PRO A 2 -19.43 -11.16 83.06
CA PRO A 2 -19.69 -11.35 84.50
C PRO A 2 -18.59 -10.76 85.37
N PHE A 3 -18.97 -10.14 86.50
CA PHE A 3 -18.04 -9.54 87.46
C PHE A 3 -17.50 -10.53 88.49
N ILE A 4 -16.29 -10.26 88.97
CA ILE A 4 -15.69 -10.93 90.12
C ILE A 4 -16.30 -10.35 91.40
N MET A 5 -16.74 -11.22 92.31
CA MET A 5 -17.30 -10.84 93.61
C MET A 5 -16.24 -10.34 94.61
N PRO A 6 -16.60 -9.50 95.62
CA PRO A 6 -15.65 -8.93 96.57
C PRO A 6 -14.87 -9.97 97.39
N SER A 7 -13.56 -9.76 97.57
CA SER A 7 -12.65 -10.55 98.43
C SER A 7 -11.44 -9.70 98.90
N GLN A 8 -10.58 -10.23 99.77
CA GLN A 8 -9.45 -9.51 100.37
C GLN A 8 -8.51 -8.88 99.31
N ALA A 9 -8.11 -7.63 99.59
CA ALA A 9 -7.21 -6.77 98.80
C ALA A 9 -7.79 -6.10 97.53
N GLN A 10 -9.12 -5.97 97.41
CA GLN A 10 -9.80 -5.12 96.40
C GLN A 10 -9.44 -5.34 94.91
N LYS A 11 -8.76 -6.44 94.56
CA LYS A 11 -8.37 -6.77 93.17
C LYS A 11 -9.56 -6.87 92.20
N HIS A 12 -10.75 -7.16 92.71
CA HIS A 12 -11.99 -7.21 91.94
C HIS A 12 -12.36 -5.86 91.32
N VAL A 13 -12.00 -4.73 91.96
CA VAL A 13 -12.29 -3.39 91.45
C VAL A 13 -11.57 -3.15 90.12
N THR A 14 -10.24 -3.21 90.13
CA THR A 14 -9.41 -2.98 88.94
C THR A 14 -9.65 -4.00 87.83
N HIS A 15 -10.01 -5.24 88.20
CA HIS A 15 -10.29 -6.28 87.20
C HIS A 15 -11.66 -6.10 86.55
N ASN A 16 -12.70 -5.77 87.33
CA ASN A 16 -14.03 -5.49 86.77
C ASN A 16 -14.01 -4.22 85.91
N GLU A 17 -13.23 -3.20 86.27
CA GLU A 17 -12.98 -2.03 85.43
C GLU A 17 -12.32 -2.40 84.09
N ALA A 18 -11.32 -3.31 84.11
CA ALA A 18 -10.71 -3.82 82.89
C ALA A 18 -11.68 -4.63 82.03
N LEU A 19 -12.57 -5.42 82.65
CA LEU A 19 -13.63 -6.15 81.95
C LEU A 19 -14.64 -5.18 81.32
N LEU A 20 -15.05 -4.13 82.01
CA LEU A 20 -15.92 -3.09 81.44
C LEU A 20 -15.27 -2.42 80.23
N ALA A 21 -13.99 -2.06 80.31
CA ALA A 21 -13.25 -1.50 79.17
C ALA A 21 -13.13 -2.49 77.99
N LEU A 22 -12.88 -3.77 78.27
CA LEU A 22 -12.82 -4.81 77.24
C LEU A 22 -14.18 -5.01 76.55
N ASP A 23 -15.28 -4.96 77.29
CA ASP A 23 -16.64 -5.12 76.75
C ASP A 23 -16.98 -4.00 75.73
N VAL A 24 -16.41 -2.80 75.93
CA VAL A 24 -16.52 -1.66 75.00
C VAL A 24 -15.64 -1.82 73.76
N VAL A 25 -14.37 -2.18 73.95
CA VAL A 25 -13.33 -2.06 72.91
C VAL A 25 -13.20 -3.31 72.04
N VAL A 26 -13.49 -4.51 72.57
CA VAL A 26 -13.45 -5.75 71.79
C VAL A 26 -14.62 -5.78 70.82
N GLN A 27 -14.33 -5.95 69.53
CA GLN A 27 -15.32 -5.81 68.45
C GLN A 27 -16.09 -4.48 68.52
N LEU A 28 -15.35 -3.39 68.76
CA LEU A 28 -15.91 -2.05 68.89
C LEU A 28 -16.87 -1.72 67.73
N SER A 29 -18.10 -1.43 68.09
CA SER A 29 -19.17 -0.95 67.20
C SER A 29 -19.76 0.31 67.83
N VAL A 30 -19.85 1.39 67.08
CA VAL A 30 -20.41 2.68 67.53
C VAL A 30 -21.59 3.04 66.66
N LEU A 31 -22.57 3.73 67.24
CA LEU A 31 -23.79 4.14 66.55
C LEU A 31 -23.56 5.31 65.61
N ASP A 32 -22.73 6.27 66.03
CA ASP A 32 -22.40 7.49 65.28
C ASP A 32 -21.03 8.03 65.77
N ARG A 33 -20.33 8.78 64.91
CA ARG A 33 -19.05 9.44 65.20
C ARG A 33 -19.06 10.96 65.05
N HIS A 34 -20.21 11.54 64.69
CA HIS A 34 -20.39 12.95 64.34
C HIS A 34 -21.16 13.75 65.40
N LEU A 35 -21.64 13.11 66.46
CA LEU A 35 -22.30 13.79 67.57
C LEU A 35 -21.30 14.48 68.49
N ALA A 36 -21.52 15.77 68.76
CA ALA A 36 -20.74 16.56 69.71
C ALA A 36 -21.41 16.66 71.10
N ALA A 37 -22.66 16.23 71.25
CA ALA A 37 -23.39 16.18 72.51
C ALA A 37 -23.98 14.78 72.71
N PRO A 38 -24.08 14.28 73.96
CA PRO A 38 -24.73 12.99 74.21
C PRO A 38 -26.19 13.01 73.75
N PRO A 39 -26.69 11.88 73.19
CA PRO A 39 -28.12 11.71 72.96
C PRO A 39 -28.93 11.96 74.24
N PRO A 40 -30.15 12.49 74.14
CA PRO A 40 -30.97 12.81 75.32
C PRO A 40 -31.47 11.55 76.06
N LEU A 41 -31.52 10.39 75.40
CA LEU A 41 -32.00 9.12 75.94
C LEU A 41 -31.07 7.97 75.49
N PRO A 42 -29.84 7.86 76.01
CA PRO A 42 -28.95 6.76 75.68
C PRO A 42 -29.45 5.44 76.31
N VAL A 43 -29.29 4.34 75.58
CA VAL A 43 -29.58 2.98 76.05
C VAL A 43 -28.28 2.32 76.51
N GLU A 44 -28.39 1.44 77.50
CA GLU A 44 -27.25 0.67 78.02
C GLU A 44 -26.52 -0.06 76.89
N GLY A 45 -25.20 0.16 76.79
CA GLY A 45 -24.36 -0.40 75.74
C GLY A 45 -24.21 0.47 74.49
N ASP A 46 -24.92 1.60 74.38
CA ASP A 46 -24.72 2.57 73.30
C ASP A 46 -23.29 3.10 73.31
N ARG A 47 -22.68 3.17 72.13
CA ARG A 47 -21.30 3.63 71.96
C ARG A 47 -21.23 4.67 70.85
N TYR A 48 -20.41 5.68 71.06
CA TYR A 48 -20.20 6.78 70.11
C TYR A 48 -18.72 7.12 70.04
N ILE A 49 -18.28 7.66 68.91
CA ILE A 49 -17.03 8.44 68.87
C ILE A 49 -17.43 9.90 69.05
N VAL A 50 -16.92 10.52 70.10
CA VAL A 50 -17.26 11.91 70.42
C VAL A 50 -16.67 12.83 69.36
N ALA A 51 -17.51 13.62 68.68
CA ALA A 51 -17.03 14.55 67.66
C ALA A 51 -16.23 15.71 68.26
N ALA A 52 -15.63 16.52 67.38
CA ALA A 52 -14.97 17.76 67.77
C ALA A 52 -15.97 18.73 68.44
N ALA A 53 -15.44 19.65 69.25
CA ALA A 53 -16.23 20.64 69.99
C ALA A 53 -17.30 20.00 70.92
N ALA A 54 -16.89 18.99 71.69
CA ALA A 54 -17.79 18.25 72.56
C ALA A 54 -18.45 19.13 73.65
N THR A 55 -19.74 18.90 73.90
CA THR A 55 -20.59 19.67 74.82
C THR A 55 -21.39 18.76 75.76
N GLY A 56 -22.05 19.35 76.77
CA GLY A 56 -22.84 18.60 77.74
C GLY A 56 -21.99 17.59 78.50
N GLY A 57 -22.54 16.37 78.69
CA GLY A 57 -21.84 15.27 79.35
C GLY A 57 -20.57 14.78 78.64
N TRP A 58 -20.30 15.24 77.41
CA TRP A 58 -19.12 14.87 76.63
C TRP A 58 -18.02 15.95 76.62
N THR A 59 -18.21 17.06 77.35
CA THR A 59 -17.27 18.18 77.38
C THR A 59 -15.83 17.72 77.70
N GLY A 60 -14.87 18.08 76.83
CA GLY A 60 -13.46 17.71 76.97
C GLY A 60 -13.10 16.27 76.53
N LYS A 61 -14.03 15.53 75.92
CA LYS A 61 -13.85 14.12 75.52
C LYS A 61 -13.82 13.90 74.00
N SER A 62 -13.66 14.96 73.20
CA SER A 62 -13.55 14.85 71.74
C SER A 62 -12.53 13.80 71.30
N GLY A 63 -12.92 12.97 70.33
CA GLY A 63 -12.12 11.87 69.79
C GLY A 63 -12.12 10.58 70.62
N GLN A 64 -12.63 10.59 71.86
CA GLN A 64 -12.75 9.40 72.69
C GLN A 64 -13.97 8.57 72.31
N VAL A 65 -13.90 7.26 72.59
CA VAL A 65 -15.07 6.38 72.51
C VAL A 65 -15.87 6.56 73.79
N ALA A 66 -17.08 7.10 73.68
CA ALA A 66 -18.04 7.21 74.76
C ALA A 66 -18.92 5.96 74.77
N ALA A 67 -19.06 5.30 75.92
CA ALA A 67 -19.95 4.16 76.13
C ALA A 67 -20.92 4.46 77.27
N TRP A 68 -22.22 4.25 77.07
CA TRP A 68 -23.22 4.38 78.12
C TRP A 68 -23.27 3.08 78.93
N GLN A 69 -22.77 3.14 80.17
CA GLN A 69 -22.64 1.98 81.05
C GLN A 69 -23.08 2.33 82.47
N ASP A 70 -23.88 1.47 83.09
CA ASP A 70 -24.37 1.62 84.47
C ASP A 70 -24.99 3.01 84.74
N GLY A 71 -25.65 3.59 83.71
CA GLY A 71 -26.28 4.91 83.80
C GLY A 71 -25.33 6.11 83.77
N VAL A 72 -24.06 5.92 83.41
CA VAL A 72 -23.05 6.99 83.23
C VAL A 72 -22.27 6.82 81.92
N TRP A 73 -21.66 7.91 81.42
CA TRP A 73 -20.76 7.83 80.27
C TRP A 73 -19.34 7.43 80.70
N ALA A 74 -18.90 6.26 80.26
CA ALA A 74 -17.50 5.85 80.29
C ALA A 74 -16.78 6.34 79.02
N PHE A 75 -15.53 6.78 79.14
CA PHE A 75 -14.76 7.28 78.00
C PHE A 75 -13.42 6.57 77.86
N HIS A 76 -13.11 6.16 76.63
CA HIS A 76 -11.89 5.44 76.30
C HIS A 76 -11.10 6.19 75.22
N ILE A 77 -9.82 6.42 75.50
CA ILE A 77 -8.91 7.06 74.55
C ILE A 77 -8.47 6.00 73.52
N PRO A 78 -8.78 6.17 72.22
CA PRO A 78 -8.34 5.23 71.21
C PRO A 78 -6.81 5.26 71.04
N VAL A 79 -6.21 4.11 70.77
CA VAL A 79 -4.79 4.00 70.40
C VAL A 79 -4.66 3.54 68.95
N LYS A 80 -3.52 3.88 68.33
CA LYS A 80 -3.24 3.56 66.93
C LYS A 80 -3.49 2.07 66.63
N GLY A 81 -4.26 1.80 65.57
CA GLY A 81 -4.60 0.44 65.13
C GLY A 81 -5.94 -0.09 65.64
N TRP A 82 -6.66 0.65 66.51
CA TRP A 82 -8.03 0.27 66.86
C TRP A 82 -8.95 0.28 65.64
N LEU A 83 -9.85 -0.70 65.58
CA LEU A 83 -10.87 -0.83 64.55
C LEU A 83 -12.25 -0.61 65.19
N ALA A 84 -13.11 0.16 64.52
CA ALA A 84 -14.49 0.40 64.93
C ALA A 84 -15.43 0.23 63.75
N TRP A 85 -16.50 -0.55 63.90
CA TRP A 85 -17.65 -0.49 63.00
C TRP A 85 -18.49 0.74 63.34
N VAL A 86 -18.75 1.61 62.38
CA VAL A 86 -19.60 2.80 62.54
C VAL A 86 -20.94 2.50 61.87
N ALA A 87 -21.98 2.33 62.68
CA ALA A 87 -23.22 1.67 62.27
C ALA A 87 -24.09 2.51 61.33
N ASP A 88 -24.17 3.84 61.55
CA ASP A 88 -24.87 4.78 60.68
C ASP A 88 -24.23 4.89 59.28
N GLU A 89 -22.91 4.76 59.21
CA GLU A 89 -22.14 4.80 57.95
C GLU A 89 -21.97 3.42 57.28
N GLN A 90 -22.24 2.33 58.00
CA GLN A 90 -22.00 0.94 57.57
C GLN A 90 -20.55 0.66 57.12
N ARG A 91 -19.56 1.18 57.87
CA ARG A 91 -18.13 1.10 57.52
C ARG A 91 -17.24 0.74 58.70
N ILE A 92 -16.07 0.14 58.41
CA ILE A 92 -15.00 -0.07 59.39
C ILE A 92 -14.05 1.11 59.33
N PHE A 93 -13.74 1.70 60.48
CA PHE A 93 -12.74 2.74 60.64
C PHE A 93 -11.54 2.22 61.43
N ALA A 94 -10.34 2.67 61.07
CA ALA A 94 -9.09 2.44 61.79
C ALA A 94 -8.59 3.76 62.39
N PHE A 95 -8.21 3.75 63.68
CA PHE A 95 -7.59 4.90 64.30
C PHE A 95 -6.10 4.96 63.93
N ASP A 96 -5.66 6.03 63.25
CA ASP A 96 -4.29 6.17 62.74
C ASP A 96 -3.27 6.67 63.78
N GLY A 97 -3.75 7.02 64.97
CA GLY A 97 -3.00 7.68 66.05
C GLY A 97 -3.42 9.13 66.28
N THR A 98 -4.18 9.72 65.37
CA THR A 98 -4.68 11.10 65.43
C THR A 98 -6.18 11.19 65.14
N SER A 99 -6.71 10.38 64.22
CA SER A 99 -8.10 10.40 63.78
C SER A 99 -8.59 9.02 63.36
N TRP A 100 -9.91 8.85 63.29
CA TRP A 100 -10.55 7.65 62.75
C TRP A 100 -10.69 7.79 61.23
N LEU A 101 -9.97 6.95 60.47
CA LEU A 101 -9.99 6.89 59.00
C LEU A 101 -10.75 5.64 58.54
N ASP A 102 -11.48 5.74 57.43
CA ASP A 102 -12.16 4.58 56.84
C ASP A 102 -11.11 3.54 56.39
N ALA A 103 -11.23 2.30 56.91
CA ALA A 103 -10.28 1.22 56.68
C ALA A 103 -10.31 0.69 55.23
N VAL A 104 -11.40 0.89 54.50
CA VAL A 104 -11.52 0.59 53.06
C VAL A 104 -11.05 1.79 52.21
N ALA A 105 -11.14 3.01 52.74
CA ALA A 105 -10.60 4.22 52.12
C ALA A 105 -9.07 4.33 52.17
N LEU A 106 -8.36 3.37 52.76
CA LEU A 106 -6.96 3.04 52.43
C LEU A 106 -6.79 2.47 51.00
N GLY A 107 -7.69 2.85 50.09
CA GLY A 107 -7.88 2.28 48.75
C GLY A 107 -6.74 2.57 47.78
N ILE A 108 -7.00 2.23 46.52
CA ILE A 108 -6.06 2.19 45.38
C ILE A 108 -5.46 3.55 44.92
N ASN A 109 -5.38 4.55 45.81
CA ASN A 109 -4.80 5.85 45.50
C ASN A 109 -3.80 6.35 46.57
N PRO A 110 -2.50 6.03 46.43
CA PRO A 110 -1.93 5.16 45.41
C PRO A 110 -2.04 3.67 45.78
N ALA A 111 -2.52 2.84 44.86
CA ALA A 111 -2.20 1.43 44.88
C ALA A 111 -0.76 1.24 44.41
N SER A 112 0.03 0.47 45.16
CA SER A 112 1.34 0.05 44.67
C SER A 112 1.22 -0.89 43.47
N MET A 113 0.25 -1.83 43.52
CA MET A 113 -0.03 -2.82 42.48
C MET A 113 -1.52 -3.23 42.50
N VAL A 114 -2.10 -3.48 41.32
CA VAL A 114 -3.48 -3.96 41.13
C VAL A 114 -3.47 -5.14 40.16
N GLY A 115 -3.88 -6.31 40.65
CA GLY A 115 -4.00 -7.54 39.86
C GLY A 115 -5.45 -8.00 39.73
N VAL A 116 -5.91 -8.27 38.51
CA VAL A 116 -7.24 -8.83 38.22
C VAL A 116 -7.06 -10.21 37.58
N ASN A 117 -7.42 -11.26 38.31
CA ASN A 117 -7.20 -12.68 37.93
C ASN A 117 -5.73 -13.06 37.65
N THR A 118 -4.78 -12.23 38.08
CA THR A 118 -3.33 -12.46 38.00
C THR A 118 -2.62 -11.63 39.08
N THR A 119 -1.39 -12.00 39.41
CA THR A 119 -0.52 -11.20 40.28
C THR A 119 0.13 -10.09 39.46
N ALA A 120 0.02 -8.85 39.94
CA ALA A 120 0.77 -7.71 39.41
C ALA A 120 2.20 -7.71 39.95
N ASP A 121 3.13 -7.10 39.22
CA ASP A 121 4.56 -7.06 39.56
C ASP A 121 5.12 -5.63 39.44
N ALA A 122 6.42 -5.47 39.70
CA ALA A 122 7.07 -4.15 39.69
C ALA A 122 7.06 -3.47 38.31
N THR A 123 6.99 -4.26 37.23
CA THR A 123 6.91 -3.81 35.83
C THR A 123 5.45 -3.62 35.40
N ASN A 124 4.59 -4.61 35.65
CA ASN A 124 3.18 -4.62 35.32
C ASN A 124 2.32 -4.31 36.55
N ARG A 125 2.41 -3.06 37.04
CA ARG A 125 1.71 -2.65 38.27
C ARG A 125 0.19 -2.68 38.16
N LEU A 126 -0.35 -2.60 36.94
CA LEU A 126 -1.72 -3.00 36.62
C LEU A 126 -1.65 -4.24 35.72
N ALA A 127 -2.01 -5.40 36.26
CA ALA A 127 -2.00 -6.67 35.52
C ALA A 127 -3.41 -7.25 35.46
N VAL A 128 -3.89 -7.53 34.25
CA VAL A 128 -5.25 -8.04 34.02
C VAL A 128 -5.19 -9.30 33.16
N LYS A 129 -5.70 -10.41 33.69
CA LYS A 129 -5.84 -11.69 32.98
C LYS A 129 -7.32 -12.05 32.86
N SER A 130 -8.00 -11.40 31.93
CA SER A 130 -9.44 -11.55 31.70
C SER A 130 -9.74 -11.77 30.22
N GLN A 131 -11.00 -12.08 29.90
CA GLN A 131 -11.48 -12.15 28.51
C GLN A 131 -11.57 -10.77 27.84
N ALA A 132 -11.81 -9.70 28.61
CA ALA A 132 -11.93 -8.33 28.13
C ALA A 132 -11.54 -7.30 29.20
N VAL A 133 -11.13 -6.11 28.74
CA VAL A 133 -10.93 -4.91 29.57
C VAL A 133 -11.76 -3.79 28.95
N LEU A 134 -12.77 -3.30 29.69
CA LEU A 134 -13.64 -2.22 29.23
C LEU A 134 -13.19 -0.90 29.85
N PHE A 135 -12.89 0.08 28.99
CA PHE A 135 -12.81 1.49 29.36
C PHE A 135 -14.04 2.17 28.76
N ASP A 136 -14.93 2.67 29.61
CA ASP A 136 -16.17 3.33 29.19
C ASP A 136 -16.25 4.77 29.72
N ASN A 137 -16.95 5.64 29.00
CA ASN A 137 -17.05 7.06 29.31
C ASN A 137 -18.44 7.41 29.89
N GLN A 138 -18.49 8.41 30.76
CA GLN A 138 -19.74 8.90 31.37
C GLN A 138 -20.30 10.15 30.66
N GLY A 139 -19.82 10.45 29.43
CA GLY A 139 -20.09 11.67 28.68
C GLY A 139 -18.84 12.53 28.41
N ALA A 140 -18.93 13.44 27.44
CA ALA A 140 -17.90 14.40 26.97
C ALA A 140 -16.58 13.80 26.38
N GLY A 141 -16.11 12.65 26.85
CA GLY A 141 -14.98 11.94 26.27
C GLY A 141 -14.21 11.05 27.26
N GLN A 142 -13.34 10.19 26.72
CA GLN A 142 -12.39 9.38 27.49
C GLN A 142 -11.04 9.38 26.77
N GLN A 143 -9.95 9.42 27.56
CA GLN A 143 -8.59 9.43 27.05
C GLN A 143 -7.75 8.40 27.82
N VAL A 144 -7.01 7.57 27.08
CA VAL A 144 -5.91 6.77 27.63
C VAL A 144 -4.62 7.49 27.29
N LYS A 145 -3.94 8.01 28.32
CA LYS A 145 -2.68 8.75 28.14
C LYS A 145 -1.51 7.79 28.36
N ILE A 146 -0.74 7.54 27.31
CA ILE A 146 0.50 6.75 27.35
C ILE A 146 1.65 7.74 27.14
N ASN A 147 2.43 7.97 28.20
CA ASN A 147 3.52 8.94 28.18
C ASN A 147 4.87 8.21 28.19
N LYS A 148 5.84 8.75 27.45
CA LYS A 148 7.23 8.31 27.48
C LYS A 148 8.09 9.25 28.35
N ALA A 149 9.14 8.73 28.98
CA ALA A 149 10.00 9.52 29.86
C ALA A 149 11.08 10.29 29.08
N ALA A 150 11.62 9.68 28.03
CA ALA A 150 12.56 10.28 27.09
C ALA A 150 12.13 10.05 25.63
N ALA A 151 12.73 10.80 24.70
CA ALA A 151 12.39 10.72 23.28
C ALA A 151 12.65 9.34 22.67
N GLY A 152 13.65 8.60 23.16
CA GLY A 152 13.98 7.25 22.68
C GLY A 152 13.21 6.11 23.35
N ASP A 153 12.34 6.40 24.33
CA ASP A 153 11.54 5.39 25.00
C ASP A 153 10.28 5.02 24.19
N ASN A 154 9.64 3.92 24.58
CA ASN A 154 8.39 3.47 23.97
C ASN A 154 7.15 3.95 24.74
N ALA A 155 6.16 4.43 23.99
CA ALA A 155 4.78 4.65 24.43
C ALA A 155 3.85 4.03 23.38
N SER A 156 3.53 2.75 23.57
CA SER A 156 2.93 1.90 22.54
C SER A 156 1.95 0.87 23.12
N LEU A 157 1.17 0.26 22.23
CA LEU A 157 0.39 -0.94 22.50
C LEU A 157 1.07 -2.13 21.82
N LEU A 158 1.50 -3.11 22.61
CA LEU A 158 2.17 -4.33 22.16
C LEU A 158 1.22 -5.53 22.18
N TYR A 159 1.07 -6.19 21.04
CA TYR A 159 0.25 -7.38 20.85
C TYR A 159 1.16 -8.61 20.83
N GLN A 160 0.79 -9.65 21.59
CA GLN A 160 1.65 -10.80 21.83
C GLN A 160 0.91 -12.14 21.68
N THR A 161 1.66 -13.21 21.43
CA THR A 161 1.22 -14.60 21.58
C THR A 161 2.28 -15.34 22.38
N GLY A 162 1.89 -15.99 23.48
CA GLY A 162 2.84 -16.69 24.35
C GLY A 162 3.98 -15.81 24.86
N TYR A 163 3.68 -14.56 25.23
CA TYR A 163 4.66 -13.54 25.69
C TYR A 163 5.72 -13.13 24.64
N SER A 164 5.50 -13.46 23.37
CA SER A 164 6.34 -13.05 22.25
C SER A 164 5.61 -12.00 21.40
N GLY A 165 6.28 -10.87 21.12
CA GLY A 165 5.73 -9.72 20.37
C GLY A 165 5.35 -10.08 18.93
N ARG A 166 4.20 -9.58 18.45
CA ARG A 166 3.72 -9.82 17.07
C ARG A 166 3.41 -8.53 16.33
N ALA A 167 2.85 -7.54 17.02
CA ALA A 167 2.59 -6.23 16.47
C ALA A 167 2.72 -5.16 17.56
N GLU A 168 3.18 -3.97 17.19
CA GLU A 168 3.30 -2.83 18.10
C GLU A 168 2.93 -1.55 17.35
N PHE A 169 2.13 -0.68 17.97
CA PHE A 169 1.89 0.66 17.44
C PHE A 169 1.94 1.74 18.51
N GLY A 170 2.41 2.92 18.14
CA GLY A 170 2.63 4.06 19.04
C GLY A 170 3.94 4.78 18.76
N LEU A 171 4.45 5.50 19.76
CA LEU A 171 5.77 6.14 19.69
C LEU A 171 6.80 5.09 20.12
N ALA A 172 7.50 4.48 19.17
CA ALA A 172 8.33 3.30 19.41
C ALA A 172 9.79 3.55 19.04
N GLY A 173 10.56 4.08 20.00
CA GLY A 173 11.99 4.35 19.87
C GLY A 173 12.34 5.75 19.36
N ASP A 174 11.33 6.55 18.96
CA ASP A 174 11.46 7.98 18.62
C ASP A 174 10.09 8.70 18.79
N ASP A 175 9.97 9.93 18.29
CA ASP A 175 8.75 10.78 18.36
C ASP A 175 7.81 10.64 17.14
N ASP A 176 8.18 9.84 16.14
CA ASP A 176 7.30 9.48 15.02
C ASP A 176 6.28 8.42 15.47
N TRP A 177 5.19 8.28 14.73
CA TRP A 177 4.19 7.24 15.02
C TRP A 177 4.44 6.01 14.16
N HIS A 178 4.54 4.84 14.79
CA HIS A 178 4.98 3.60 14.16
C HIS A 178 3.89 2.52 14.16
N VAL A 179 3.97 1.63 13.19
CA VAL A 179 3.29 0.33 13.17
C VAL A 179 4.30 -0.71 12.74
N LYS A 180 4.70 -1.56 13.68
CA LYS A 180 5.72 -2.60 13.50
C LYS A 180 5.09 -3.98 13.66
N VAL A 181 5.58 -4.96 12.91
CA VAL A 181 5.20 -6.37 13.04
C VAL A 181 6.44 -7.24 13.20
N SER A 182 6.29 -8.37 13.89
CA SER A 182 7.38 -9.32 14.12
C SER A 182 6.88 -10.77 13.98
N PRO A 183 7.59 -11.63 13.24
CA PRO A 183 7.26 -13.06 13.19
C PRO A 183 7.64 -13.81 14.48
N ASP A 184 8.63 -13.32 15.24
CA ASP A 184 9.27 -14.06 16.34
C ASP A 184 9.41 -13.28 17.66
N GLY A 185 9.03 -12.00 17.68
CA GLY A 185 9.16 -11.10 18.82
C GLY A 185 10.52 -10.43 18.98
N SER A 186 11.46 -10.69 18.06
CA SER A 186 12.83 -10.17 18.08
C SER A 186 13.19 -9.41 16.79
N ALA A 187 12.83 -9.94 15.62
CA ALA A 187 12.99 -9.28 14.33
C ALA A 187 11.76 -8.43 14.04
N TRP A 188 11.93 -7.10 13.96
CA TRP A 188 10.83 -6.17 13.74
C TRP A 188 10.91 -5.53 12.36
N THR A 189 9.77 -5.48 11.68
CA THR A 189 9.59 -4.81 10.38
C THR A 189 8.67 -3.61 10.54
N GLU A 190 9.13 -2.44 10.09
CA GLU A 190 8.32 -1.21 10.03
C GLU A 190 7.35 -1.27 8.84
N ALA A 191 6.06 -1.44 9.14
CA ALA A 191 5.01 -1.48 8.11
C ALA A 191 4.55 -0.07 7.73
N LEU A 192 4.39 0.82 8.72
CA LEU A 192 3.93 2.20 8.52
C LEU A 192 4.58 3.13 9.53
N LYS A 193 5.13 4.24 9.04
CA LYS A 193 5.66 5.31 9.88
C LYS A 193 5.03 6.65 9.50
N ILE A 194 4.55 7.42 10.46
CA ILE A 194 4.07 8.79 10.27
C ILE A 194 5.10 9.75 10.86
N SER A 195 5.71 10.55 9.99
CA SER A 195 6.69 11.57 10.39
C SER A 195 6.02 12.64 11.26
N ARG A 196 6.58 12.88 12.44
CA ARG A 196 6.19 13.95 13.35
C ARG A 196 6.41 15.34 12.76
N THR A 197 7.30 15.47 11.79
CA THR A 197 7.76 16.77 11.28
C THR A 197 6.78 17.33 10.26
N ASP A 198 6.24 16.48 9.40
CA ASP A 198 5.44 16.89 8.24
C ASP A 198 4.17 16.03 8.04
N GLY A 199 3.88 15.09 8.94
CA GLY A 199 2.69 14.24 8.88
C GLY A 199 2.69 13.24 7.72
N ARG A 200 3.82 13.07 7.02
CA ARG A 200 3.88 12.15 5.88
C ARG A 200 3.85 10.71 6.33
N VAL A 201 3.03 9.92 5.64
CA VAL A 201 2.98 8.46 5.78
C VAL A 201 4.07 7.83 4.92
N LEU A 202 4.95 7.09 5.57
CA LEU A 202 6.00 6.27 4.97
C LEU A 202 5.56 4.80 5.05
N LEU A 203 5.77 4.05 3.98
CA LEU A 203 5.52 2.60 3.91
C LEU A 203 6.85 1.89 3.63
N PRO A 204 7.73 1.69 4.62
CA PRO A 204 9.09 1.19 4.39
C PRO A 204 9.13 -0.24 3.82
N ALA A 205 8.16 -1.08 4.18
CA ALA A 205 7.98 -2.42 3.62
C ALA A 205 7.28 -2.42 2.24
N GLY A 206 6.96 -1.25 1.68
CA GLY A 206 6.21 -1.10 0.44
C GLY A 206 4.72 -1.44 0.60
N LEU A 207 3.95 -1.18 -0.45
CA LEU A 207 2.54 -1.54 -0.54
C LEU A 207 2.40 -2.81 -1.40
N THR A 208 2.07 -3.93 -0.78
CA THR A 208 1.67 -5.13 -1.54
C THR A 208 0.16 -5.09 -1.74
N LEU A 209 -0.27 -4.77 -2.95
CA LEU A 209 -1.68 -4.80 -3.34
C LEU A 209 -2.05 -6.23 -3.79
N THR A 210 -2.45 -7.09 -2.86
CA THR A 210 -3.05 -8.40 -3.21
C THR A 210 -4.51 -8.23 -3.63
N ASP A 211 -4.98 -9.09 -4.53
CA ASP A 211 -6.07 -8.82 -5.48
C ASP A 211 -7.51 -8.62 -4.94
N GLN A 212 -7.70 -8.46 -3.63
CA GLN A 212 -9.04 -8.37 -3.04
C GLN A 212 -9.66 -6.95 -3.07
N ASN A 213 -8.87 -5.88 -3.27
CA ASN A 213 -9.36 -4.48 -3.31
C ASN A 213 -9.20 -3.80 -4.70
N GLN A 214 -9.19 -4.59 -5.77
CA GLN A 214 -8.74 -4.22 -7.12
C GLN A 214 -9.65 -3.25 -7.91
N ALA A 215 -10.76 -2.77 -7.37
CA ALA A 215 -11.66 -1.86 -8.10
C ALA A 215 -11.52 -0.37 -7.76
N VAL A 216 -10.96 0.00 -6.60
CA VAL A 216 -10.97 1.42 -6.13
C VAL A 216 -9.56 2.04 -6.05
N ALA A 217 -8.50 1.24 -5.83
CA ALA A 217 -7.13 1.75 -5.67
C ALA A 217 -6.37 1.99 -7.00
N ARG A 218 -6.82 1.43 -8.13
CA ARG A 218 -6.19 1.64 -9.46
C ARG A 218 -6.34 3.06 -10.02
N ARG A 219 -7.05 3.97 -9.32
CA ARG A 219 -7.26 5.32 -9.84
C ARG A 219 -6.10 6.30 -9.63
N HIS A 220 -5.08 6.00 -8.81
CA HIS A 220 -4.11 7.04 -8.44
C HIS A 220 -2.61 6.68 -8.40
N VAL A 221 -2.18 5.43 -8.60
CA VAL A 221 -0.73 5.10 -8.59
C VAL A 221 -0.38 4.17 -9.75
N ARG A 222 0.52 4.62 -10.64
CA ARG A 222 1.17 3.78 -11.67
C ARG A 222 2.27 2.96 -11.01
N GLU A 223 2.39 1.69 -11.37
CA GLU A 223 3.55 0.89 -10.96
C GLU A 223 4.81 1.46 -11.62
N LEU A 224 5.82 1.79 -10.80
CA LEU A 224 7.14 2.22 -11.26
C LEU A 224 8.04 1.01 -11.46
N LEU A 225 8.57 0.83 -12.67
CA LEU A 225 9.58 -0.21 -12.92
C LEU A 225 10.90 0.15 -12.22
N THR A 226 11.51 -0.85 -11.59
CA THR A 226 12.83 -0.78 -10.95
C THR A 226 13.89 -1.65 -11.64
N ALA A 227 13.50 -2.36 -12.70
CA ALA A 227 14.35 -3.16 -13.57
C ALA A 227 13.67 -3.39 -14.93
N ASN A 228 14.43 -3.82 -15.92
CA ASN A 228 13.86 -4.28 -17.19
C ASN A 228 12.87 -5.43 -16.95
N ARG A 229 11.78 -5.47 -17.71
CA ARG A 229 10.73 -6.48 -17.53
C ARG A 229 10.29 -7.07 -18.86
N THR A 230 10.05 -8.39 -18.86
CA THR A 230 9.51 -9.11 -20.01
C THR A 230 8.09 -9.58 -19.71
N TYR A 231 7.20 -9.34 -20.66
CA TYR A 231 5.85 -9.90 -20.71
C TYR A 231 5.76 -10.86 -21.89
N TYR A 232 5.07 -11.99 -21.71
CA TYR A 232 4.94 -13.05 -22.69
C TYR A 232 3.54 -13.05 -23.30
N VAL A 233 3.48 -13.24 -24.61
CA VAL A 233 2.24 -13.41 -25.38
C VAL A 233 2.32 -14.76 -26.09
N ARG A 234 1.29 -15.60 -25.98
CA ARG A 234 1.24 -16.93 -26.60
C ARG A 234 -0.17 -17.23 -27.10
N THR A 235 -0.29 -18.01 -28.17
CA THR A 235 -1.59 -18.44 -28.73
C THR A 235 -2.37 -19.39 -27.82
N ASP A 236 -1.72 -20.03 -26.86
CA ASP A 236 -2.30 -20.87 -25.81
C ASP A 236 -2.42 -20.15 -24.44
N GLY A 237 -2.20 -18.83 -24.40
CA GLY A 237 -2.30 -18.02 -23.20
C GLY A 237 -3.74 -17.57 -22.86
N SER A 238 -3.85 -16.64 -21.89
CA SER A 238 -5.13 -16.02 -21.52
C SER A 238 -4.94 -14.54 -21.19
N ASN A 239 -5.87 -13.68 -21.63
CA ASN A 239 -5.83 -12.25 -21.31
C ASN A 239 -6.17 -11.92 -19.84
N SER A 240 -6.56 -12.93 -19.06
CA SER A 240 -6.69 -12.86 -17.60
C SER A 240 -5.38 -13.14 -16.86
N ASN A 241 -4.34 -13.63 -17.55
CA ASN A 241 -3.04 -13.90 -16.95
C ASN A 241 -2.26 -12.60 -16.69
N THR A 242 -1.13 -12.68 -15.98
CA THR A 242 -0.27 -11.52 -15.67
C THR A 242 0.71 -11.18 -16.79
N GLY A 243 0.96 -12.11 -17.71
CA GLY A 243 1.98 -12.00 -18.75
C GLY A 243 3.41 -12.23 -18.26
N LEU A 244 3.66 -12.50 -16.97
CA LEU A 244 5.02 -12.52 -16.42
C LEU A 244 5.73 -13.88 -16.53
N VAL A 245 5.05 -14.92 -16.98
CA VAL A 245 5.60 -16.28 -17.08
C VAL A 245 5.35 -16.84 -18.49
N ASN A 246 6.39 -17.42 -19.10
CA ASN A 246 6.33 -17.98 -20.45
C ASN A 246 5.72 -19.39 -20.48
N ASN A 247 4.42 -19.50 -20.17
CA ASN A 247 3.64 -20.72 -20.32
C ASN A 247 2.15 -20.37 -20.51
N ALA A 248 1.31 -21.37 -20.81
CA ALA A 248 -0.13 -21.17 -21.01
C ALA A 248 -0.84 -20.52 -19.81
N GLY A 249 -0.44 -20.86 -18.59
CA GLY A 249 -1.01 -20.30 -17.35
C GLY A 249 -0.50 -18.89 -16.99
N GLY A 250 0.51 -18.39 -17.68
CA GLY A 250 1.21 -17.15 -17.34
C GLY A 250 1.22 -16.08 -18.41
N ALA A 251 1.18 -16.47 -19.69
CA ALA A 251 1.29 -15.55 -20.83
C ALA A 251 -0.07 -14.94 -21.20
N PHE A 252 -0.06 -13.72 -21.75
CA PHE A 252 -1.25 -13.15 -22.39
C PHE A 252 -1.62 -13.90 -23.66
N LEU A 253 -2.90 -13.86 -24.03
CA LEU A 253 -3.37 -14.44 -25.30
C LEU A 253 -3.07 -13.51 -26.48
N THR A 254 -3.25 -12.20 -26.30
CA THR A 254 -3.15 -11.22 -27.40
C THR A 254 -2.03 -10.21 -27.19
N ILE A 255 -1.47 -9.71 -28.30
CA ILE A 255 -0.45 -8.65 -28.27
C ILE A 255 -1.06 -7.35 -27.73
N GLN A 256 -2.31 -7.03 -28.10
CA GLN A 256 -2.98 -5.83 -27.60
C GLN A 256 -3.10 -5.81 -26.07
N LYS A 257 -3.41 -6.96 -25.45
CA LYS A 257 -3.47 -7.05 -23.99
C LYS A 257 -2.13 -6.70 -23.34
N ALA A 258 -1.03 -7.20 -23.91
CA ALA A 258 0.31 -6.87 -23.43
C ALA A 258 0.63 -5.38 -23.61
N VAL A 259 0.26 -4.79 -24.75
CA VAL A 259 0.42 -3.35 -25.01
C VAL A 259 -0.31 -2.52 -23.95
N ASP A 260 -1.58 -2.83 -23.69
CA ASP A 260 -2.38 -2.11 -22.69
C ASP A 260 -1.81 -2.25 -21.27
N THR A 261 -1.32 -3.45 -20.92
CA THR A 261 -0.71 -3.67 -19.60
C THR A 261 0.60 -2.91 -19.44
N VAL A 262 1.50 -2.95 -20.43
CA VAL A 262 2.80 -2.28 -20.33
C VAL A 262 2.65 -0.76 -20.36
N ALA A 263 1.72 -0.23 -21.16
CA ALA A 263 1.49 1.21 -21.25
C ALA A 263 0.90 1.83 -19.97
N ALA A 264 0.32 1.01 -19.08
CA ALA A 264 -0.18 1.45 -17.78
C ALA A 264 0.94 1.64 -16.73
N LEU A 265 2.17 1.21 -17.03
CA LEU A 265 3.33 1.34 -16.15
C LEU A 265 3.97 2.73 -16.26
N ASP A 266 4.75 3.09 -15.23
CA ASP A 266 5.82 4.07 -15.35
C ASP A 266 7.14 3.32 -15.55
N LEU A 267 7.71 3.41 -16.74
CA LEU A 267 8.91 2.67 -17.10
C LEU A 267 10.18 3.28 -16.50
N SER A 268 10.15 4.51 -15.97
CA SER A 268 11.35 5.25 -15.59
C SER A 268 12.38 5.22 -16.74
N ILE A 269 13.55 4.61 -16.51
CA ILE A 269 14.61 4.40 -17.49
C ILE A 269 14.65 2.95 -18.05
N TYR A 270 13.80 2.06 -17.55
CA TYR A 270 13.86 0.62 -17.81
C TYR A 270 13.11 0.20 -19.07
N HIS A 271 13.58 -0.86 -19.69
CA HIS A 271 13.03 -1.39 -20.93
C HIS A 271 11.95 -2.43 -20.63
N ALA A 272 10.83 -2.36 -21.35
CA ALA A 272 9.80 -3.40 -21.34
C ALA A 272 9.82 -4.17 -22.66
N THR A 273 9.88 -5.50 -22.57
CA THR A 273 9.82 -6.40 -23.73
C THR A 273 8.50 -7.15 -23.72
N ILE A 274 7.76 -7.11 -24.82
CA ILE A 274 6.62 -7.99 -25.08
C ILE A 274 7.14 -9.10 -26.00
N GLN A 275 7.51 -10.24 -25.40
CA GLN A 275 7.99 -11.41 -26.11
C GLN A 275 6.80 -12.22 -26.62
N VAL A 276 6.65 -12.25 -27.95
CA VAL A 276 5.58 -12.95 -28.64
C VAL A 276 6.08 -14.33 -29.04
N GLY A 277 5.34 -15.37 -28.64
CA GLY A 277 5.61 -16.76 -28.98
C GLY A 277 5.20 -17.12 -30.41
N ALA A 278 5.63 -18.30 -30.86
CA ALA A 278 5.28 -18.79 -32.19
C ALA A 278 3.75 -18.92 -32.37
N GLY A 279 3.27 -18.56 -33.55
CA GLY A 279 1.85 -18.63 -33.90
C GLY A 279 1.38 -17.48 -34.78
N THR A 280 0.07 -17.47 -35.03
CA THR A 280 -0.60 -16.45 -35.83
C THR A 280 -1.50 -15.60 -34.95
N TYR A 281 -1.34 -14.28 -35.03
CA TYR A 281 -2.08 -13.29 -34.27
C TYR A 281 -2.91 -12.43 -35.21
N ALA A 282 -4.24 -12.44 -35.03
CA ALA A 282 -5.20 -11.83 -35.96
C ALA A 282 -5.78 -10.49 -35.48
N ASP A 283 -5.38 -10.03 -34.30
CA ASP A 283 -5.85 -8.76 -33.74
C ASP A 283 -4.99 -7.59 -34.20
N ALA A 284 -5.62 -6.43 -34.40
CA ALA A 284 -4.92 -5.17 -34.60
C ALA A 284 -4.22 -4.72 -33.33
N VAL A 285 -2.99 -4.22 -33.48
CA VAL A 285 -2.21 -3.69 -32.36
C VAL A 285 -2.18 -2.17 -32.45
N LEU A 286 -2.87 -1.54 -31.50
CA LEU A 286 -2.92 -0.10 -31.31
C LEU A 286 -1.98 0.28 -30.17
N PHE A 287 -0.90 0.99 -30.51
CA PHE A 287 0.02 1.52 -29.51
C PHE A 287 -0.67 2.54 -28.61
N LYS A 288 -0.10 2.72 -27.42
CA LYS A 288 -0.61 3.62 -26.39
C LYS A 288 0.49 4.56 -25.94
N SER A 289 0.11 5.74 -25.48
CA SER A 289 1.05 6.61 -24.76
C SER A 289 1.46 5.95 -23.45
N TYR A 290 2.74 6.06 -23.09
CA TYR A 290 3.27 5.55 -21.82
C TYR A 290 4.18 6.58 -21.13
N VAL A 291 4.47 6.35 -19.85
CA VAL A 291 5.37 7.20 -19.05
C VAL A 291 6.73 6.53 -18.89
N GLY A 292 7.79 7.32 -18.99
CA GLY A 292 9.18 6.86 -18.93
C GLY A 292 9.91 6.99 -20.26
N THR A 293 11.22 6.79 -20.25
CA THR A 293 12.12 6.95 -21.41
C THR A 293 12.56 5.63 -22.03
N GLY A 294 12.42 4.53 -21.28
CA GLY A 294 12.75 3.19 -21.76
C GLY A 294 11.81 2.77 -22.91
N PRO A 295 12.32 2.21 -24.01
CA PRO A 295 11.48 1.76 -25.12
C PRO A 295 10.64 0.55 -24.72
N ILE A 296 9.46 0.45 -25.32
CA ILE A 296 8.69 -0.80 -25.31
C ILE A 296 8.97 -1.53 -26.63
N THR A 297 9.46 -2.76 -26.55
CA THR A 297 9.75 -3.59 -27.73
C THR A 297 8.79 -4.76 -27.80
N ILE A 298 8.02 -4.85 -28.89
CA ILE A 298 7.26 -6.05 -29.25
C ILE A 298 8.17 -6.91 -30.11
N GLN A 299 8.52 -8.10 -29.62
CA GLN A 299 9.53 -8.96 -30.21
C GLN A 299 8.98 -10.36 -30.46
N GLY A 300 8.95 -10.80 -31.72
CA GLY A 300 8.73 -12.19 -32.08
C GLY A 300 10.03 -13.00 -32.14
N ASP A 301 10.23 -13.72 -33.24
CA ASP A 301 11.43 -14.47 -33.56
C ASP A 301 12.36 -13.65 -34.48
N LEU A 302 13.50 -13.21 -33.94
CA LEU A 302 14.47 -12.37 -34.66
C LEU A 302 15.24 -13.12 -35.76
N ILE A 303 15.26 -14.46 -35.69
CA ILE A 303 15.98 -15.33 -36.64
C ILE A 303 15.03 -15.77 -37.75
N THR A 304 13.82 -16.21 -37.37
CA THR A 304 12.81 -16.73 -38.29
C THR A 304 11.48 -15.98 -38.10
N PRO A 305 11.35 -14.75 -38.65
CA PRO A 305 10.14 -13.92 -38.47
C PRO A 305 8.83 -14.64 -38.82
N SER A 306 8.84 -15.57 -39.78
CA SER A 306 7.66 -16.38 -40.14
C SER A 306 7.13 -17.29 -39.02
N ASN A 307 7.91 -17.56 -37.97
CA ASN A 307 7.42 -18.30 -36.79
C ASN A 307 6.37 -17.50 -36.01
N VAL A 308 6.40 -16.17 -36.10
CA VAL A 308 5.45 -15.26 -35.45
C VAL A 308 4.78 -14.42 -36.53
N THR A 309 3.55 -14.73 -36.87
CA THR A 309 2.83 -14.02 -37.94
C THR A 309 1.74 -13.11 -37.35
N SER A 310 1.76 -11.83 -37.70
CA SER A 310 0.60 -10.95 -37.54
C SER A 310 -0.17 -10.96 -38.87
N SER A 311 -1.40 -11.45 -38.85
CA SER A 311 -2.21 -11.63 -40.06
C SER A 311 -3.63 -11.13 -39.86
N LEU A 312 -3.99 -10.02 -40.50
CA LEU A 312 -5.30 -9.40 -40.38
C LEU A 312 -6.10 -9.49 -41.68
N THR A 313 -7.42 -9.33 -41.55
CA THR A 313 -8.37 -9.18 -42.67
C THR A 313 -8.97 -7.77 -42.77
N THR A 314 -8.61 -6.88 -41.84
CA THR A 314 -9.00 -5.47 -41.80
C THR A 314 -8.10 -4.71 -40.82
N GLY A 315 -7.87 -3.43 -41.07
CA GLY A 315 -7.06 -2.57 -40.21
C GLY A 315 -5.55 -2.72 -40.38
N PHE A 316 -4.80 -2.11 -39.47
CA PHE A 316 -3.34 -2.08 -39.48
C PHE A 316 -2.78 -3.16 -38.55
N ASN A 317 -1.71 -3.87 -38.95
CA ASN A 317 -1.07 -4.84 -38.04
C ASN A 317 -0.55 -4.12 -36.79
N PHE A 318 0.14 -2.99 -36.99
CA PHE A 318 0.61 -2.10 -35.94
C PHE A 318 0.27 -0.66 -36.28
N SER A 319 -0.35 0.07 -35.36
CA SER A 319 -0.68 1.48 -35.55
C SER A 319 -0.36 2.36 -34.34
N ALA A 320 0.23 3.51 -34.62
CA ALA A 320 0.51 4.57 -33.65
C ALA A 320 -0.13 5.86 -34.16
N ILE A 321 -1.19 6.32 -33.51
CA ILE A 321 -1.94 7.51 -33.93
C ILE A 321 -2.07 8.43 -32.71
N ASN A 322 -1.40 9.59 -32.74
CA ASN A 322 -1.38 10.56 -31.65
C ASN A 322 -0.92 9.98 -30.30
N VAL A 323 0.10 9.12 -30.32
CA VAL A 323 0.66 8.50 -29.10
C VAL A 323 2.08 8.99 -28.83
N THR A 324 2.41 9.11 -27.53
CA THR A 324 3.73 9.53 -27.06
C THR A 324 4.48 8.37 -26.43
N GLY A 325 5.73 8.21 -26.80
CA GLY A 325 6.59 7.13 -26.33
C GLY A 325 7.25 6.42 -27.51
N ARG A 326 8.34 5.72 -27.23
CA ARG A 326 9.11 4.98 -28.22
C ARG A 326 8.67 3.52 -28.23
N TRP A 327 7.98 3.13 -29.31
CA TRP A 327 7.59 1.75 -29.57
C TRP A 327 8.48 1.15 -30.64
N ARG A 328 8.88 -0.11 -30.45
CA ARG A 328 9.59 -0.91 -31.45
C ARG A 328 8.84 -2.20 -31.75
N VAL A 329 8.72 -2.56 -33.03
CA VAL A 329 8.22 -3.87 -33.47
C VAL A 329 9.31 -4.66 -34.17
N ALA A 330 9.47 -5.94 -33.81
CA ALA A 330 10.55 -6.76 -34.35
C ALA A 330 10.26 -8.26 -34.45
N GLY A 331 10.93 -8.93 -35.40
CA GLY A 331 11.01 -10.39 -35.45
C GLY A 331 9.71 -11.08 -35.82
N MET A 332 8.94 -10.53 -36.76
CA MET A 332 7.66 -11.12 -37.14
C MET A 332 7.34 -10.92 -38.61
N LYS A 333 6.56 -11.85 -39.15
CA LYS A 333 5.97 -11.73 -40.48
C LYS A 333 4.66 -10.97 -40.42
N LEU A 334 4.51 -9.97 -41.28
CA LEU A 334 3.28 -9.22 -41.42
C LEU A 334 2.57 -9.63 -42.70
N THR A 335 1.28 -9.97 -42.61
CA THR A 335 0.40 -10.20 -43.74
C THR A 335 -0.93 -9.50 -43.49
N ASN A 336 -1.60 -9.06 -44.56
CA ASN A 336 -2.88 -8.39 -44.41
C ASN A 336 -3.71 -8.46 -45.70
N THR A 337 -5.01 -8.70 -45.56
CA THR A 337 -5.95 -8.79 -46.69
C THR A 337 -7.07 -7.80 -46.45
N GLY A 338 -7.36 -6.89 -47.36
CA GLY A 338 -8.39 -5.87 -47.16
C GLY A 338 -8.06 -4.57 -47.87
N ASN A 339 -8.81 -3.49 -47.58
CA ASN A 339 -8.53 -2.16 -48.12
C ASN A 339 -8.25 -1.19 -46.97
N PHE A 340 -7.42 -0.18 -47.22
CA PHE A 340 -6.91 0.76 -46.21
C PHE A 340 -6.15 0.02 -45.10
N ILE A 341 -5.18 -0.77 -45.54
CA ILE A 341 -4.39 -1.64 -44.67
C ILE A 341 -2.91 -1.29 -44.77
N ALA A 342 -2.23 -1.49 -43.65
CA ALA A 342 -0.80 -1.26 -43.52
C ALA A 342 -0.16 -2.21 -42.51
N GLY A 343 1.09 -2.58 -42.77
CA GLY A 343 1.87 -3.38 -41.83
C GLY A 343 2.23 -2.56 -40.59
N VAL A 344 2.90 -1.42 -40.81
CA VAL A 344 3.15 -0.43 -39.76
C VAL A 344 2.61 0.91 -40.21
N TYR A 345 1.69 1.45 -39.41
CA TYR A 345 1.03 2.74 -39.62
C TYR A 345 1.41 3.73 -38.52
N CYS A 346 1.75 4.96 -38.89
CA CYS A 346 2.13 5.98 -37.92
C CYS A 346 1.63 7.38 -38.31
N GLU A 347 0.99 8.07 -37.36
CA GLU A 347 0.56 9.46 -37.47
C GLU A 347 0.86 10.24 -36.20
N ASN A 348 1.52 11.39 -36.32
CA ASN A 348 1.85 12.27 -35.20
C ASN A 348 2.41 11.48 -33.99
N SER A 349 3.32 10.55 -34.29
CA SER A 349 3.87 9.53 -33.38
C SER A 349 5.24 9.08 -33.91
N ALA A 350 5.97 8.27 -33.14
CA ALA A 350 7.22 7.67 -33.58
C ALA A 350 7.23 6.15 -33.36
N VAL A 351 7.55 5.38 -34.41
CA VAL A 351 7.66 3.92 -34.36
C VAL A 351 8.97 3.44 -34.95
N GLU A 352 9.57 2.47 -34.27
CA GLU A 352 10.79 1.80 -34.71
C GLU A 352 10.47 0.38 -35.21
N TRP A 353 11.20 -0.09 -36.23
CA TRP A 353 11.07 -1.48 -36.69
C TRP A 353 12.42 -2.14 -36.98
N SER A 354 12.49 -3.46 -36.83
CA SER A 354 13.69 -4.27 -37.15
C SER A 354 13.32 -5.73 -37.38
N ASN A 355 14.00 -6.45 -38.27
CA ASN A 355 13.79 -7.90 -38.44
C ASN A 355 12.33 -8.26 -38.78
N ILE A 356 11.64 -7.40 -39.53
CA ILE A 356 10.29 -7.68 -40.03
C ILE A 356 10.38 -8.40 -41.37
N GLU A 357 9.53 -9.40 -41.59
CA GLU A 357 9.26 -9.95 -42.91
C GLU A 357 7.94 -9.38 -43.41
N PHE A 358 7.99 -8.54 -44.44
CA PHE A 358 6.77 -8.04 -45.09
C PHE A 358 6.26 -9.07 -46.09
N GLY A 359 5.21 -9.79 -45.69
CA GLY A 359 4.51 -10.78 -46.51
C GLY A 359 3.54 -10.14 -47.51
N ALA A 360 2.55 -10.91 -47.95
CA ALA A 360 1.58 -10.43 -48.94
C ALA A 360 0.53 -9.50 -48.31
N PHE A 361 0.30 -8.36 -48.98
CA PHE A 361 -0.70 -7.35 -48.63
C PHE A 361 -1.67 -7.17 -49.81
N SER A 362 -2.81 -7.85 -49.79
CA SER A 362 -3.77 -7.81 -50.91
C SER A 362 -4.88 -6.80 -50.68
N GLY A 363 -5.12 -5.93 -51.66
CA GLY A 363 -6.08 -4.83 -51.58
C GLY A 363 -5.78 -3.73 -52.61
N THR A 364 -6.71 -2.81 -52.83
CA THR A 364 -6.46 -1.63 -53.69
C THR A 364 -5.82 -0.46 -52.94
N SER A 365 -5.78 -0.54 -51.61
CA SER A 365 -5.08 0.40 -50.72
C SER A 365 -4.32 -0.37 -49.64
N SER A 366 -3.18 -0.97 -50.01
CA SER A 366 -2.37 -1.81 -49.13
C SER A 366 -0.89 -1.39 -49.12
N VAL A 367 -0.33 -1.11 -47.94
CA VAL A 367 1.05 -0.59 -47.82
C VAL A 367 1.85 -1.34 -46.77
N HIS A 368 3.11 -1.67 -47.00
CA HIS A 368 3.91 -2.28 -45.93
C HIS A 368 4.24 -1.29 -44.81
N LEU A 369 4.78 -0.13 -45.17
CA LEU A 369 5.16 0.95 -44.27
C LEU A 369 4.44 2.24 -44.67
N GLN A 370 3.55 2.73 -43.81
CA GLN A 370 2.77 3.94 -44.06
C GLN A 370 2.92 4.94 -42.92
N VAL A 371 3.24 6.19 -43.27
CA VAL A 371 3.34 7.28 -42.31
C VAL A 371 2.68 8.55 -42.84
N GLY A 372 1.97 9.26 -41.96
CA GLY A 372 1.27 10.50 -42.25
C GLY A 372 1.45 11.54 -41.14
N PHE A 373 1.00 12.77 -41.39
CA PHE A 373 0.78 13.81 -40.38
C PHE A 373 1.96 13.99 -39.40
N GLY A 374 3.16 14.29 -39.93
CA GLY A 374 4.35 14.50 -39.11
C GLY A 374 4.87 13.26 -38.36
N GLY A 375 4.32 12.08 -38.62
CA GLY A 375 4.77 10.82 -38.03
C GLY A 375 6.20 10.46 -38.43
N ILE A 376 6.86 9.64 -37.61
CA ILE A 376 8.24 9.20 -37.81
C ILE A 376 8.29 7.68 -37.78
N LEU A 377 8.81 7.08 -38.85
CA LEU A 377 9.21 5.67 -38.86
C LEU A 377 10.73 5.58 -38.93
N LYS A 378 11.35 4.74 -38.08
CA LYS A 378 12.80 4.48 -38.12
C LYS A 378 13.17 2.99 -38.10
N SER A 379 14.02 2.56 -39.04
CA SER A 379 14.54 1.18 -39.02
C SER A 379 15.75 1.04 -38.09
N TYR A 380 15.83 -0.08 -37.35
CA TYR A 380 16.95 -0.43 -36.48
C TYR A 380 17.66 -1.75 -36.82
N GLY A 381 17.14 -2.51 -37.79
CA GLY A 381 17.71 -3.79 -38.20
C GLY A 381 17.42 -4.10 -39.66
N ASN A 382 18.08 -5.13 -40.16
CA ASN A 382 17.80 -5.70 -41.47
C ASN A 382 16.37 -6.25 -41.51
N TYR A 383 15.78 -6.33 -42.69
CA TYR A 383 14.41 -6.82 -42.85
C TYR A 383 14.25 -7.49 -44.22
N SER A 384 13.16 -8.22 -44.41
CA SER A 384 12.87 -8.91 -45.66
C SER A 384 11.50 -8.57 -46.22
N ILE A 385 11.34 -8.81 -47.52
CA ILE A 385 10.10 -8.62 -48.28
C ILE A 385 9.84 -9.92 -49.03
N SER A 386 8.76 -10.61 -48.69
CA SER A 386 8.36 -11.88 -49.30
C SER A 386 7.04 -11.81 -50.04
N GLY A 387 6.32 -10.69 -49.98
CA GLY A 387 5.05 -10.48 -50.68
C GLY A 387 4.91 -9.07 -51.22
N GLY A 388 3.95 -8.89 -52.14
CA GLY A 388 3.64 -7.60 -52.77
C GLY A 388 2.55 -6.83 -52.03
N ALA A 389 2.40 -5.56 -52.40
CA ALA A 389 1.40 -4.62 -51.90
C ALA A 389 1.07 -3.59 -52.98
N VAL A 390 0.24 -2.58 -52.67
CA VAL A 390 0.17 -1.39 -53.53
C VAL A 390 1.48 -0.60 -53.46
N ALA A 391 2.04 -0.46 -52.26
CA ALA A 391 3.37 0.12 -52.06
C ALA A 391 4.15 -0.52 -50.92
N HIS A 392 5.49 -0.54 -51.02
CA HIS A 392 6.31 -0.92 -49.87
C HIS A 392 6.41 0.24 -48.87
N ILE A 393 6.66 1.45 -49.38
CA ILE A 393 6.85 2.65 -48.56
C ILE A 393 5.91 3.75 -49.04
N TYR A 394 5.18 4.35 -48.10
CA TYR A 394 4.33 5.51 -48.33
C TYR A 394 4.51 6.54 -47.22
N ALA A 395 4.83 7.78 -47.58
CA ALA A 395 4.89 8.90 -46.64
C ALA A 395 4.13 10.11 -47.19
N THR A 396 3.35 10.77 -46.33
CA THR A 396 2.59 11.97 -46.70
C THR A 396 2.50 12.97 -45.54
N LEU A 397 2.15 14.22 -45.86
CA LEU A 397 1.82 15.27 -44.90
C LEU A 397 2.92 15.50 -43.85
N GLY A 398 4.12 15.84 -44.33
CA GLY A 398 5.28 16.21 -43.50
C GLY A 398 5.90 15.04 -42.72
N ALA A 399 5.62 13.80 -43.11
CA ALA A 399 6.13 12.63 -42.42
C ALA A 399 7.60 12.32 -42.76
N VAL A 400 8.25 11.57 -41.87
CA VAL A 400 9.66 11.17 -42.03
C VAL A 400 9.81 9.65 -41.92
N ILE A 401 10.51 9.05 -42.88
CA ILE A 401 10.96 7.67 -42.80
C ILE A 401 12.48 7.67 -42.88
N SER A 402 13.14 7.06 -41.90
CA SER A 402 14.58 6.85 -41.88
C SER A 402 14.91 5.37 -41.94
N ASN A 403 15.36 4.91 -43.11
CA ASN A 403 15.76 3.54 -43.39
C ASN A 403 17.17 3.49 -44.00
N ILE A 404 18.20 3.67 -43.17
CA ILE A 404 19.57 3.90 -43.63
C ILE A 404 20.47 2.73 -43.27
N GLY A 405 21.30 2.25 -44.21
CA GLY A 405 22.36 1.28 -43.93
C GLY A 405 21.86 -0.12 -43.57
N ARG A 406 20.84 -0.63 -44.25
CA ARG A 406 20.21 -1.94 -44.01
C ARG A 406 20.44 -2.91 -45.16
N THR A 407 20.50 -4.19 -44.84
CA THR A 407 20.29 -5.26 -45.82
C THR A 407 18.79 -5.54 -45.93
N ILE A 408 18.27 -5.48 -47.15
CA ILE A 408 16.85 -5.67 -47.48
C ILE A 408 16.77 -6.86 -48.44
N THR A 409 16.34 -8.01 -47.92
CA THR A 409 16.24 -9.24 -48.69
C THR A 409 14.86 -9.35 -49.34
N ILE A 410 14.83 -9.51 -50.66
CA ILE A 410 13.59 -9.62 -51.44
C ILE A 410 13.50 -11.02 -52.04
N THR A 411 12.43 -11.74 -51.70
CA THR A 411 12.19 -13.11 -52.17
C THR A 411 10.91 -13.19 -52.98
N GLY A 412 10.91 -13.96 -54.07
CA GLY A 412 9.68 -14.26 -54.84
C GLY A 412 9.21 -13.17 -55.80
N THR A 413 10.01 -12.14 -56.08
CA THR A 413 9.70 -11.05 -57.01
C THR A 413 8.36 -10.36 -56.73
N PRO A 414 8.16 -9.80 -55.53
CA PRO A 414 6.91 -9.16 -55.14
C PRO A 414 6.56 -7.99 -56.07
N ALA A 415 5.27 -7.83 -56.33
CA ALA A 415 4.74 -6.76 -57.16
C ALA A 415 4.26 -5.58 -56.31
N PHE A 416 4.62 -4.37 -56.71
CA PHE A 416 4.11 -3.11 -56.16
C PHE A 416 3.30 -2.37 -57.21
N SER A 417 1.98 -2.49 -57.16
CA SER A 417 1.10 -2.05 -58.25
C SER A 417 1.12 -0.54 -58.49
N ASN A 418 1.41 0.27 -57.47
CA ASN A 418 1.60 1.70 -57.61
C ASN A 418 3.09 2.04 -57.72
N TRP A 419 3.85 1.78 -56.65
CA TRP A 419 5.28 2.09 -56.56
C TRP A 419 5.94 1.34 -55.41
N PHE A 420 7.25 1.10 -55.49
CA PHE A 420 8.01 0.63 -54.33
C PHE A 420 8.04 1.72 -53.23
N ALA A 421 8.33 2.98 -53.57
CA ALA A 421 8.28 4.11 -52.63
C ALA A 421 7.50 5.32 -53.17
N GLY A 422 6.54 5.84 -52.40
CA GLY A 422 5.75 7.02 -52.77
C GLY A 422 5.75 8.06 -51.67
N ILE A 423 6.35 9.21 -51.94
CA ILE A 423 6.61 10.25 -50.94
C ILE A 423 5.98 11.56 -51.41
N PHE A 424 5.08 12.09 -50.59
CA PHE A 424 4.19 13.19 -50.95
C PHE A 424 4.09 14.25 -49.83
N SER A 425 3.70 15.45 -50.22
CA SER A 425 3.29 16.56 -49.35
C SER A 425 4.33 16.93 -48.31
N GLY A 426 5.52 17.31 -48.77
CA GLY A 426 6.64 17.78 -47.94
C GLY A 426 7.24 16.70 -47.04
N SER A 427 7.11 15.42 -47.41
CA SER A 427 7.64 14.30 -46.61
C SER A 427 9.06 13.93 -47.03
N LEU A 428 9.77 13.24 -46.14
CA LEU A 428 11.16 12.80 -46.34
C LEU A 428 11.30 11.28 -46.19
N LEU A 429 11.88 10.63 -47.19
CA LEU A 429 12.42 9.28 -47.08
C LEU A 429 13.95 9.32 -47.18
N GLN A 430 14.64 8.95 -46.11
CA GLN A 430 16.07 8.66 -46.13
C GLN A 430 16.27 7.17 -46.28
N ILE A 431 16.84 6.74 -47.40
CA ILE A 431 16.97 5.31 -47.77
C ILE A 431 18.38 4.94 -48.25
N ASN A 432 19.36 5.80 -48.01
CA ASN A 432 20.74 5.67 -48.43
C ASN A 432 21.50 4.53 -47.74
N GLY A 433 22.55 4.01 -48.41
CA GLY A 433 23.43 2.96 -47.88
C GLY A 433 22.81 1.57 -47.73
N ASN A 434 21.60 1.34 -48.22
CA ASN A 434 20.94 0.05 -48.19
C ASN A 434 21.44 -0.88 -49.31
N THR A 435 21.41 -2.18 -49.03
CA THR A 435 21.65 -3.24 -50.02
C THR A 435 20.36 -4.00 -50.26
N PHE A 436 19.88 -4.02 -51.51
CA PHE A 436 18.73 -4.82 -51.93
C PHE A 436 19.20 -6.15 -52.53
N SER A 437 18.82 -7.27 -51.92
CA SER A 437 19.15 -8.61 -52.42
C SER A 437 17.90 -9.29 -52.98
N GLY A 438 17.75 -9.27 -54.31
CA GLY A 438 16.56 -9.75 -55.03
C GLY A 438 15.91 -8.63 -55.86
N THR A 439 14.79 -8.94 -56.52
CA THR A 439 14.10 -8.00 -57.42
C THR A 439 12.62 -7.87 -57.07
N ALA A 440 12.00 -6.78 -57.49
CA ALA A 440 10.57 -6.52 -57.38
C ALA A 440 10.03 -5.93 -58.70
N THR A 441 8.73 -6.06 -58.96
CA THR A 441 8.08 -5.44 -60.12
C THR A 441 7.25 -4.21 -59.72
N GLY A 442 6.95 -3.34 -60.69
CA GLY A 442 6.27 -2.06 -60.47
C GLY A 442 7.20 -0.85 -60.63
N THR A 443 6.65 0.34 -60.40
CA THR A 443 7.36 1.63 -60.46
C THR A 443 8.33 1.77 -59.30
N ARG A 444 9.58 2.19 -59.53
CA ARG A 444 10.58 2.32 -58.46
C ARG A 444 10.20 3.36 -57.41
N TYR A 445 9.73 4.52 -57.85
CA TYR A 445 9.30 5.58 -56.94
C TYR A 445 8.37 6.59 -57.59
N SER A 446 7.64 7.32 -56.74
CA SER A 446 6.94 8.56 -57.08
C SER A 446 7.22 9.58 -55.99
N VAL A 447 7.84 10.72 -56.34
CA VAL A 447 8.12 11.79 -55.39
C VAL A 447 7.55 13.11 -55.88
N THR A 448 6.57 13.65 -55.16
CA THR A 448 5.89 14.88 -55.56
C THR A 448 5.63 15.83 -54.40
N THR A 449 5.14 17.03 -54.73
CA THR A 449 4.67 18.04 -53.76
C THR A 449 5.74 18.39 -52.72
N ASN A 450 6.90 18.81 -53.22
CA ASN A 450 8.08 19.22 -52.44
C ASN A 450 8.63 18.17 -51.47
N SER A 451 8.37 16.89 -51.73
CA SER A 451 8.93 15.78 -50.98
C SER A 451 10.33 15.40 -51.43
N VAL A 452 11.05 14.64 -50.61
CA VAL A 452 12.41 14.17 -50.91
C VAL A 452 12.54 12.67 -50.68
N ILE A 453 13.12 11.98 -51.66
CA ILE A 453 13.72 10.65 -51.49
C ILE A 453 15.24 10.84 -51.55
N ASP A 454 15.91 10.58 -50.44
CA ASP A 454 17.36 10.71 -50.29
C ASP A 454 18.02 9.32 -50.31
N THR A 455 18.67 9.03 -51.42
CA THR A 455 19.49 7.85 -51.68
C THR A 455 20.99 8.13 -51.56
N ASN A 456 21.38 9.39 -51.30
CA ASN A 456 22.75 9.88 -51.29
C ASN A 456 23.52 9.51 -52.58
N GLY A 457 22.93 9.81 -53.74
CA GLY A 457 23.54 9.55 -55.05
C GLY A 457 23.43 8.10 -55.55
N GLY A 458 22.46 7.31 -55.07
CA GLY A 458 22.27 5.91 -55.47
C GLY A 458 21.85 5.72 -56.94
N GLY A 459 21.43 6.79 -57.62
CA GLY A 459 20.97 6.78 -59.00
C GLY A 459 19.50 6.36 -59.16
N ALA A 460 18.89 6.67 -60.30
CA ALA A 460 17.45 6.44 -60.54
C ALA A 460 16.99 4.97 -60.45
N SER A 461 17.92 4.02 -60.53
CA SER A 461 17.66 2.58 -60.39
C SER A 461 17.93 2.01 -58.99
N TYR A 462 18.24 2.85 -58.01
CA TYR A 462 18.61 2.40 -56.66
C TYR A 462 17.50 1.60 -55.96
N LEU A 463 16.25 2.07 -56.05
CA LEU A 463 15.11 1.37 -55.46
C LEU A 463 14.61 0.22 -56.38
N PRO A 464 14.16 -0.91 -55.83
CA PRO A 464 13.60 -2.03 -56.60
C PRO A 464 12.41 -1.63 -57.47
N GLY A 465 12.27 -2.27 -58.63
CA GLY A 465 11.17 -2.06 -59.57
C GLY A 465 11.59 -2.28 -61.02
N GLY A 466 10.63 -2.67 -61.86
CA GLY A 466 10.84 -2.86 -63.31
C GLY A 466 10.61 -1.60 -64.13
N THR A 467 9.85 -0.64 -63.60
CA THR A 467 9.47 0.60 -64.28
C THR A 467 10.16 1.81 -63.66
N SER A 468 10.65 2.74 -64.48
CA SER A 468 11.31 3.98 -64.04
C SER A 468 10.44 4.79 -63.07
N GLY A 469 11.06 5.36 -62.03
CA GLY A 469 10.36 6.26 -61.11
C GLY A 469 10.19 7.67 -61.68
N SER A 470 9.37 8.49 -61.00
CA SER A 470 9.09 9.87 -61.41
C SER A 470 9.24 10.87 -60.25
N ALA A 471 9.67 12.08 -60.60
CA ALA A 471 9.73 13.23 -59.71
C ALA A 471 8.96 14.39 -60.37
N ALA A 472 8.05 15.03 -59.63
CA ALA A 472 7.21 16.13 -60.16
C ALA A 472 6.84 17.13 -59.06
N THR A 473 6.35 18.32 -59.45
CA THR A 473 5.80 19.32 -58.50
C THR A 473 6.78 19.61 -57.35
N GLY A 474 8.04 19.88 -57.70
CA GLY A 474 9.12 20.19 -56.75
C GLY A 474 9.70 18.99 -55.99
N GLY A 475 9.14 17.78 -56.15
CA GLY A 475 9.68 16.56 -55.54
C GLY A 475 11.11 16.26 -56.02
N GLN A 476 11.96 15.76 -55.12
CA GLN A 476 13.38 15.50 -55.38
C GLN A 476 13.72 14.03 -55.12
N TYR A 477 14.53 13.45 -56.02
CA TYR A 477 15.17 12.16 -55.83
C TYR A 477 16.68 12.39 -55.92
N VAL A 478 17.38 12.29 -54.80
CA VAL A 478 18.78 12.73 -54.65
C VAL A 478 19.70 11.63 -54.16
#